data_AF-A0A520P5L8-F1
#
_entry.id   AF-A0A520P5L8-F1
#
_cell.length_a   1.000
_cell.length_b   1.000
_cell.length_c   1.000
_cell.angle_alpha   90.00
_cell.angle_beta   90.00
_cell.angle_gamma   90.00
#
_symmetry.space_group_name_H-M   'P 1'
#
loop_
_entity.id
_entity.type
_entity.pdbx_description
1 polymer ?
#
loop_
_entity_poly.entity_id
_entity_poly.type
_entity_poly.pdbx_seq_one_letter_code
_entity_poly.pdbx_strand_id
1 'polypeptide(L)'
;RDIAALYSALIKKQNLGEFLLAHPEHRHIVRRIQLSNKFPYSEIRDNLLDSKMLPIDMLRCKLSFFGATKFDPRSDRWVRICMFKDAPFPKELTDEDNWSYGAKAC
;
A
#
# COMPACT_ATOMS: atom_id res chain seq x y z
N ARG A 1 12.46 10.52 7.03
CA ARG A 1 13.32 11.69 6.74
C ARG A 1 12.50 12.89 6.26
N ASP A 2 11.78 12.79 5.15
CA ASP A 2 11.05 13.93 4.56
C ASP A 2 9.90 14.43 5.42
N ILE A 3 9.17 13.54 6.10
CA ILE A 3 8.12 13.93 7.07
C ILE A 3 8.72 14.73 8.24
N ALA A 4 9.90 14.32 8.74
CA ALA A 4 10.56 15.02 9.84
C ALA A 4 11.08 16.41 9.39
N ALA A 5 11.59 16.51 8.15
CA ALA A 5 11.98 17.78 7.56
C ALA A 5 10.78 18.72 7.39
N LEU A 6 9.67 18.23 6.82
CA LEU A 6 8.41 18.97 6.74
C LEU A 6 7.96 19.44 8.12
N TYR A 7 7.91 18.53 9.10
CA TYR A 7 7.45 18.83 10.45
C TYR A 7 8.27 19.95 11.11
N SER A 8 9.58 19.96 10.87
CA SER A 8 10.49 21.00 11.38
C SER A 8 10.30 22.35 10.69
N ALA A 9 9.93 22.35 9.40
CA ALA A 9 9.68 23.56 8.62
C ALA A 9 8.28 24.16 8.83
N LEU A 10 7.33 23.39 9.36
CA LEU A 10 5.97 23.86 9.62
C LEU A 10 5.91 24.81 10.82
N ILE A 11 5.41 26.02 10.58
CA ILE A 11 5.03 26.97 11.63
C ILE A 11 3.55 26.72 11.98
N LYS A 12 3.19 26.78 13.27
CA LYS A 12 1.80 26.52 13.71
C LYS A 12 0.81 27.50 13.05
N LYS A 13 -0.22 26.95 12.38
CA LYS A 13 -1.37 27.65 11.77
C LYS A 13 -1.06 28.57 10.57
N GLN A 14 -0.29 28.09 9.59
CA GLN A 14 -0.11 28.78 8.29
C GLN A 14 -0.98 28.15 7.18
N ASN A 15 -1.26 28.91 6.12
CA ASN A 15 -1.90 28.39 4.92
C ASN A 15 -0.95 27.44 4.17
N LEU A 16 -1.43 26.24 3.82
CA LEU A 16 -0.61 25.22 3.17
C LEU A 16 -0.15 25.62 1.76
N GLY A 17 -0.98 26.36 1.02
CA GLY A 17 -0.66 26.84 -0.32
C GLY A 17 0.48 27.86 -0.30
N GLU A 18 0.40 28.85 0.58
CA GLU A 18 1.46 29.84 0.79
C GLU A 18 2.77 29.19 1.23
N PHE A 19 2.69 28.24 2.17
CA PHE A 19 3.85 27.46 2.60
C PHE A 19 4.51 26.72 1.42
N LEU A 20 3.74 26.05 0.57
CA LEU A 20 4.27 25.29 -0.58
C LEU A 20 4.75 26.17 -1.74
N LEU A 21 4.41 27.47 -1.74
CA LEU A 21 5.02 28.46 -2.64
C LEU A 21 6.42 28.84 -2.14
N ALA A 22 6.59 29.03 -0.83
CA ALA A 22 7.89 29.35 -0.22
C ALA A 22 8.82 28.12 -0.10
N HIS A 23 8.26 26.93 0.13
CA HIS A 23 8.96 25.67 0.35
C HIS A 23 8.50 24.56 -0.62
N PRO A 24 8.78 24.70 -1.94
CA PRO A 24 8.33 23.76 -2.96
C PRO A 24 8.88 22.33 -2.80
N GLU A 25 10.02 22.15 -2.12
CA GLU A 25 10.64 20.86 -1.79
C GLU A 25 9.70 19.94 -1.00
N HIS A 26 8.74 20.50 -0.26
CA HIS A 26 7.80 19.75 0.55
C HIS A 26 6.54 19.30 -0.19
N ARG A 27 6.36 19.65 -1.47
CA ARG A 27 5.13 19.32 -2.23
C ARG A 27 4.83 17.83 -2.29
N HIS A 28 5.83 17.00 -2.55
CA HIS A 28 5.63 15.55 -2.68
C HIS A 28 5.23 14.91 -1.36
N ILE A 29 5.83 15.34 -0.25
CA ILE A 29 5.53 14.77 1.06
C ILE A 29 4.17 15.23 1.57
N VAL A 30 3.78 16.48 1.32
CA VAL A 30 2.43 16.97 1.62
C VAL A 30 1.38 16.21 0.81
N ARG A 31 1.60 16.03 -0.50
CA ARG A 31 0.69 15.24 -1.34
C ARG A 31 0.55 13.80 -0.84
N ARG A 32 1.65 13.18 -0.45
CA ARG A 32 1.67 11.82 0.12
C ARG A 32 0.83 11.74 1.41
N ILE A 33 0.97 12.68 2.33
CA ILE A 33 0.18 12.76 3.57
C ILE A 33 -1.32 12.90 3.26
N GLN A 34 -1.68 13.79 2.32
CA GLN A 34 -3.07 13.98 1.90
C GLN A 34 -3.65 12.69 1.26
N LEU A 35 -2.86 11.98 0.46
CA LEU A 35 -3.25 10.70 -0.13
C LEU A 35 -3.45 9.62 0.94
N SER A 36 -2.58 9.54 1.95
CA SER A 36 -2.68 8.56 3.03
C SER A 36 -3.98 8.70 3.83
N ASN A 37 -4.49 9.93 3.97
CA ASN A 37 -5.79 10.15 4.60
C ASN A 37 -6.96 9.61 3.75
N LYS A 38 -6.85 9.67 2.42
CA LYS A 38 -7.89 9.19 1.50
C LYS A 38 -7.82 7.68 1.27
N PHE A 39 -6.62 7.10 1.31
CA PHE A 39 -6.36 5.72 0.94
C PHE A 39 -5.60 4.99 2.08
N PRO A 40 -6.30 4.28 2.98
CA PRO A 40 -5.71 3.68 4.18
C PRO A 40 -4.54 2.71 3.93
N TYR A 41 -4.50 2.10 2.73
CA TYR A 41 -3.50 1.14 2.28
C TYR A 41 -2.50 1.72 1.26
N SER A 42 -2.42 3.05 1.10
CA SER A 42 -1.46 3.69 0.18
C SER A 42 -0.01 3.60 0.65
N GLU A 43 0.22 3.22 1.90
CA GLU A 43 1.54 3.09 2.49
C GLU A 43 1.67 1.75 3.24
N ILE A 44 2.91 1.27 3.32
CA ILE A 44 3.25 0.14 4.19
C ILE A 44 3.06 0.60 5.64
N ARG A 45 2.20 -0.09 6.38
CA ARG A 45 1.87 0.23 7.77
C ARG A 45 2.68 -0.56 8.80
N ASP A 46 3.65 -1.33 8.33
CA ASP A 46 4.44 -2.24 9.17
C ASP A 46 5.80 -1.64 9.54
N ASN A 47 6.34 -2.07 10.69
CA ASN A 47 7.65 -1.64 11.15
C ASN A 47 8.75 -2.45 10.46
N LEU A 48 9.24 -1.93 9.33
CA LEU A 48 10.30 -2.56 8.56
C LEU A 48 11.64 -2.66 9.29
N LEU A 49 11.81 -1.99 10.43
CA LEU A 49 13.01 -2.05 11.27
C LEU A 49 12.87 -3.00 12.46
N ASP A 50 11.68 -3.57 12.67
CA ASP A 50 11.48 -4.52 13.76
C ASP A 50 12.34 -5.77 13.53
N SER A 51 13.06 -6.20 14.56
CA SER A 51 13.81 -7.46 14.57
C SER A 51 12.98 -8.69 14.21
N LYS A 52 11.66 -8.64 14.42
CA LYS A 52 10.71 -9.73 14.13
C LYS A 52 10.03 -9.60 12.76
N MET A 53 10.23 -8.49 12.05
CA MET A 53 9.65 -8.31 10.72
C MET A 53 10.25 -9.34 9.74
N LEU A 54 9.38 -10.11 9.08
CA LEU A 54 9.78 -11.06 8.05
C LEU A 54 9.63 -10.42 6.67
N PRO A 55 10.71 -10.31 5.86
CA PRO A 55 10.61 -9.77 4.50
C PRO A 55 9.55 -10.44 3.61
N ILE A 56 9.17 -11.68 3.94
CA ILE A 56 8.11 -12.42 3.25
C ILE A 56 6.73 -11.78 3.38
N ASP A 57 6.45 -11.02 4.44
CA ASP A 57 5.17 -10.33 4.63
C ASP A 57 5.01 -9.21 3.60
N MET A 58 6.10 -8.49 3.32
CA MET A 58 6.13 -7.51 2.24
C MET A 58 5.98 -8.14 0.85
N LEU A 59 6.59 -9.31 0.65
CA LEU A 59 6.43 -10.04 -0.61
C LEU A 59 4.98 -10.49 -0.81
N ARG A 60 4.31 -10.98 0.24
CA ARG A 60 2.89 -11.38 0.19
C ARG A 60 1.99 -10.21 -0.21
N CYS A 61 2.19 -9.04 0.40
CA CYS A 61 1.49 -7.80 0.04
C CYS A 61 1.71 -7.42 -1.44
N LYS A 62 2.96 -7.48 -1.91
CA LYS A 62 3.25 -7.22 -3.32
C LYS A 62 2.55 -8.20 -4.26
N LEU A 63 2.59 -9.49 -3.93
CA LEU A 63 2.01 -10.56 -4.75
C LEU A 63 0.48 -10.49 -4.80
N SER A 64 -0.20 -10.03 -3.74
CA SER A 64 -1.66 -9.88 -3.78
C SER A 64 -2.13 -8.87 -4.84
N PHE A 65 -1.34 -7.84 -5.16
CA PHE A 65 -1.64 -6.92 -6.27
C PHE A 65 -1.57 -7.60 -7.64
N PHE A 66 -0.84 -8.71 -7.77
CA PHE A 66 -0.72 -9.47 -9.01
C PHE A 66 -1.74 -10.63 -9.10
N GLY A 67 -2.76 -10.65 -8.23
CA GLY A 67 -3.76 -11.71 -8.23
C GLY A 67 -3.29 -13.01 -7.56
N ALA A 68 -2.24 -12.95 -6.73
CA ALA A 68 -1.83 -14.08 -5.92
C ALA A 68 -2.77 -14.28 -4.72
N THR A 69 -3.19 -15.53 -4.53
CA THR A 69 -4.04 -15.99 -3.42
C THR A 69 -3.43 -17.25 -2.78
N LYS A 70 -4.07 -17.79 -1.74
CA LYS A 70 -3.66 -19.02 -1.03
C LYS A 70 -2.17 -19.03 -0.66
N PHE A 71 -1.76 -18.02 0.10
CA PHE A 71 -0.38 -17.92 0.58
C PHE A 71 -0.09 -18.99 1.64
N ASP A 72 0.74 -19.97 1.28
CA ASP A 72 1.20 -21.06 2.13
C ASP A 72 2.71 -20.89 2.41
N PRO A 73 3.10 -20.28 3.55
CA PRO A 73 4.49 -20.10 3.92
C PRO A 73 5.15 -21.45 4.16
N ARG A 74 6.32 -21.64 3.56
CA ARG A 74 7.11 -22.87 3.69
C ARG A 74 8.42 -22.64 4.45
N SER A 75 8.87 -21.38 4.49
CA SER A 75 9.94 -20.85 5.36
C SER A 75 9.84 -19.33 5.39
N ASP A 76 10.72 -18.66 6.13
CA ASP A 76 10.82 -17.19 6.21
C ASP A 76 11.19 -16.51 4.87
N ARG A 77 11.57 -17.29 3.85
CA ARG A 77 11.97 -16.78 2.52
C ARG A 77 11.25 -17.47 1.36
N TRP A 78 10.42 -18.47 1.63
CA TRP A 78 9.73 -19.24 0.58
C TRP A 78 8.25 -19.35 0.91
N VAL A 79 7.41 -18.84 0.00
CA VAL A 79 5.95 -18.92 0.08
C VAL A 79 5.42 -19.52 -1.22
N ARG A 80 4.50 -20.48 -1.09
CA ARG A 80 3.73 -20.99 -2.21
C ARG A 80 2.48 -20.13 -2.38
N ILE A 81 2.14 -19.83 -3.63
CA ILE A 81 0.96 -19.03 -3.99
C ILE A 81 0.16 -19.72 -5.10
N CYS A 82 -1.08 -19.28 -5.29
CA CYS A 82 -1.91 -19.60 -6.44
C CYS A 82 -2.32 -18.31 -7.15
N MET A 83 -1.93 -18.15 -8.42
CA MET A 83 -2.26 -16.96 -9.22
C MET A 83 -3.64 -17.11 -9.85
N PHE A 84 -4.42 -16.03 -9.91
CA PHE A 84 -5.68 -15.95 -10.66
C PHE A 84 -6.70 -17.03 -10.30
N LYS A 85 -6.72 -17.43 -9.02
CA LYS A 85 -7.68 -18.40 -8.52
C LYS A 85 -9.09 -17.84 -8.67
N ASP A 86 -9.96 -18.56 -9.37
CA ASP A 86 -11.35 -18.19 -9.63
C ASP A 86 -11.51 -16.97 -10.58
N ALA A 87 -10.44 -16.53 -11.24
CA ALA A 87 -10.53 -15.46 -12.24
C ALA A 87 -11.38 -15.92 -13.45
N PRO A 88 -12.27 -15.05 -13.98
CA PRO A 88 -13.08 -15.38 -15.14
C PRO A 88 -12.21 -15.54 -16.40
N PHE A 89 -12.68 -16.37 -17.34
CA PHE A 89 -12.10 -16.37 -18.67
C PHE A 89 -12.39 -15.05 -19.39
N PRO A 90 -11.65 -14.68 -20.46
CA PRO A 90 -11.87 -13.42 -21.18
C PRO A 90 -13.32 -13.19 -21.65
N LYS A 91 -14.04 -14.27 -21.95
CA LYS A 91 -15.45 -14.24 -22.38
C LYS A 91 -16.46 -14.07 -21.22
N GLU A 92 -16.00 -14.24 -19.98
CA GLU A 92 -16.77 -14.15 -18.73
C GLU A 92 -16.45 -12.86 -17.96
N LEU A 93 -15.63 -11.96 -18.53
CA LEU A 93 -15.29 -10.70 -17.91
C LEU A 93 -16.54 -9.82 -17.74
N THR A 94 -16.68 -9.29 -16.53
CA THR A 94 -17.72 -8.33 -16.13
C THR A 94 -17.06 -7.07 -15.60
N ASP A 95 -17.83 -6.00 -15.40
CA ASP A 95 -17.35 -4.78 -14.73
C ASP A 95 -17.04 -4.99 -13.23
N GLU A 96 -17.46 -6.13 -12.66
CA GLU A 96 -17.13 -6.52 -11.28
C GLU A 96 -15.74 -7.19 -11.19
N ASP A 97 -14.87 -6.69 -10.30
CA ASP A 97 -13.53 -7.23 -10.01
C ASP A 97 -13.49 -7.88 -8.61
N ASN A 98 -14.41 -8.80 -8.36
CA ASN A 98 -14.55 -9.51 -7.08
C ASN A 98 -14.10 -10.97 -7.12
N TRP A 99 -13.57 -11.44 -8.25
CA TRP A 99 -13.20 -12.83 -8.49
C TRP A 99 -12.22 -13.38 -7.43
N SER A 100 -11.32 -12.53 -6.92
CA SER A 100 -10.35 -12.91 -5.86
C SER A 100 -10.98 -13.25 -4.51
N TYR A 101 -12.21 -12.81 -4.25
CA TYR A 101 -12.91 -13.00 -2.97
C TYR A 101 -13.92 -14.16 -3.01
N GLY A 102 -14.13 -14.77 -4.19
CA GLY A 102 -15.08 -15.86 -4.40
C GLY A 102 -16.54 -15.42 -4.45
N ALA A 103 -17.43 -16.32 -4.90
CA ALA A 103 -18.87 -16.05 -5.10
C ALA A 103 -19.69 -15.89 -3.81
N LYS A 104 -19.07 -16.03 -2.63
CA LYS A 104 -19.68 -15.72 -1.34
C LYS A 104 -18.80 -14.71 -0.63
N ALA A 105 -19.27 -13.48 -0.53
CA ALA A 105 -18.75 -12.52 0.43
C ALA A 105 -18.82 -13.13 1.84
N CYS A 106 -17.74 -13.01 2.60
CA CYS A 106 -17.71 -13.38 4.01
C CYS A 106 -18.53 -12.39 4.85
#